data_AF-A0A383EP55-F1
#
_entry.id   AF-A0A383EP55-F1
#
_cell.length_a   1.000
_cell.length_b   1.000
_cell.length_c   1.000
_cell.angle_alpha   90.00
_cell.angle_beta   90.00
_cell.angle_gamma   90.00
#
_symmetry.space_group_name_H-M   'P 1'
#
loop_
_entity.id
_entity.type
_entity.pdbx_description
1 polymer ?
#
loop_
_entity_poly.entity_id
_entity_poly.type
_entity_poly.pdbx_seq_one_letter_code
_entity_poly.pdbx_strand_id
1 'polypeptide(L)'
;MFSMILETLFSITLFLSGGHLVSTNLKLHHYTDEDYKGIFYLKHNDSITKHCIRHSELEDIKKMTRYKTNGGNETIYKVTIQYDKEILEGTLKEEKS
;
A
#
# COMPACT_ATOMS: atom_id res chain seq x y z
N MET A 1 16.76 -20.76 -1.89
CA MET A 1 17.08 -19.93 -3.08
C MET A 1 16.02 -18.87 -3.37
N PHE A 2 14.72 -19.21 -3.37
CA PHE A 2 13.64 -18.22 -3.58
C PHE A 2 13.72 -16.97 -2.68
N SER A 3 14.01 -17.12 -1.38
CA SER A 3 14.14 -15.99 -0.46
C SER A 3 15.24 -14.99 -0.86
N MET A 4 16.38 -15.44 -1.40
CA MET A 4 17.45 -14.53 -1.84
C MET A 4 17.05 -13.70 -3.07
N ILE A 5 16.31 -14.30 -4.01
CA ILE A 5 15.82 -13.61 -5.20
C ILE A 5 14.85 -12.50 -4.79
N LEU A 6 13.91 -12.80 -3.89
CA LEU A 6 12.95 -11.83 -3.37
C LEU A 6 13.63 -10.67 -2.61
N GLU A 7 14.60 -10.97 -1.74
CA GLU A 7 15.37 -9.93 -1.03
C GLU A 7 16.18 -9.06 -1.99
N THR A 8 16.71 -9.63 -3.08
CA THR A 8 17.42 -8.87 -4.11
C THR A 8 16.47 -7.95 -4.88
N LEU A 9 15.29 -8.45 -5.28
CA LEU A 9 14.26 -7.64 -5.92
C LEU A 9 13.75 -6.53 -5.01
N PHE A 10 13.58 -6.83 -3.72
CA PHE A 10 13.24 -5.83 -2.71
C PHE A 10 14.33 -4.75 -2.62
N SER A 11 15.60 -5.15 -2.52
CA SER A 11 16.73 -4.22 -2.43
C SER A 11 16.81 -3.29 -3.66
N ILE A 12 16.62 -3.83 -4.86
CA ILE A 12 16.57 -3.03 -6.10
C ILE A 12 15.39 -2.06 -6.08
N THR A 13 14.20 -2.55 -5.70
CA THR A 13 12.99 -1.73 -5.62
C THR A 13 13.17 -0.59 -4.62
N LEU A 14 13.68 -0.89 -3.42
CA LEU A 14 13.95 0.08 -2.37
C LEU A 14 15.00 1.11 -2.80
N PHE A 15 16.07 0.67 -3.48
CA PHE A 15 17.09 1.58 -4.00
C PHE A 15 16.51 2.57 -5.03
N LEU A 16 15.59 2.12 -5.89
CA LEU A 16 14.98 2.96 -6.91
C LEU A 16 13.87 3.88 -6.37
N SER A 17 13.05 3.39 -5.44
CA SER A 17 11.91 4.14 -4.91
C SER A 17 12.24 4.96 -3.66
N GLY A 18 13.29 4.59 -2.91
CA GLY A 18 13.63 5.18 -1.62
C GLY A 18 12.46 5.15 -0.64
N GLY A 19 11.73 4.03 -0.57
CA GLY A 19 10.57 3.88 0.33
C GLY A 19 9.30 4.62 -0.12
N HIS A 20 9.32 5.26 -1.29
CA HIS A 20 8.14 5.96 -1.82
C HIS A 20 7.14 4.99 -2.45
N LEU A 21 5.86 5.30 -2.25
CA LEU A 21 4.72 4.57 -2.79
C LEU A 21 3.75 5.55 -3.45
N VAL A 22 3.20 5.17 -4.60
CA VAL A 22 2.15 5.95 -5.27
C VAL A 22 0.82 5.20 -5.12
N SER A 23 -0.18 5.88 -4.56
CA SER A 23 -1.52 5.29 -4.39
C SER A 23 -2.39 5.47 -5.63
N THR A 24 -3.52 4.75 -5.68
CA THR A 24 -4.52 4.86 -6.76
C THR A 24 -5.08 6.26 -6.95
N ASN A 25 -5.00 7.10 -5.91
CA ASN A 25 -5.43 8.49 -5.94
C ASN A 25 -4.30 9.45 -6.38
N LEU A 26 -3.21 8.91 -6.94
CA LEU A 26 -2.01 9.63 -7.38
C LEU A 26 -1.30 10.42 -6.26
N LYS A 27 -1.58 10.08 -4.99
CA LYS A 27 -0.86 10.65 -3.85
C LYS A 27 0.45 9.89 -3.64
N LEU A 28 1.48 10.64 -3.27
CA LEU A 28 2.78 10.09 -2.89
C LEU A 28 2.78 9.84 -1.39
N HIS A 29 3.30 8.69 -0.98
CA HIS A 29 3.46 8.27 0.39
C HIS A 29 4.92 7.85 0.60
N HIS A 30 5.45 8.00 1.81
CA HIS A 30 6.81 7.60 2.14
C HIS A 30 6.79 6.82 3.45
N TYR A 31 7.40 5.64 3.45
CA TYR A 31 7.49 4.76 4.60
C TYR A 31 8.94 4.47 4.94
N THR A 32 9.20 4.04 6.17
CA THR A 32 10.52 3.54 6.56
C THR A 32 10.89 2.34 5.69
N ASP A 33 12.19 2.05 5.55
CA ASP A 33 12.65 0.88 4.79
C ASP A 33 12.00 -0.43 5.29
N GLU A 34 11.84 -0.57 6.61
CA GLU A 34 11.21 -1.72 7.25
C GLU A 34 9.71 -1.81 6.96
N ASP A 35 8.99 -0.69 7.03
CA ASP A 35 7.57 -0.66 6.72
C ASP A 35 7.30 -0.87 5.23
N TYR A 36 8.13 -0.27 4.37
CA TYR A 36 8.10 -0.47 2.93
C TYR A 36 8.35 -1.92 2.55
N LYS A 37 9.27 -2.61 3.26
CA LYS A 37 9.47 -4.06 3.13
C LYS A 37 8.20 -4.84 3.41
N GLY A 38 7.48 -4.50 4.48
CA GLY A 38 6.17 -5.09 4.78
C GLY A 38 5.15 -4.89 3.65
N ILE A 39 5.10 -3.70 3.06
CA ILE A 39 4.20 -3.38 1.94
C ILE A 39 4.58 -4.15 0.66
N PHE A 40 5.88 -4.29 0.38
CA PHE A 40 6.39 -5.03 -0.78
C PHE A 40 5.94 -6.50 -0.76
N TYR A 41 6.09 -7.15 0.39
CA TYR A 41 5.74 -8.56 0.60
C TYR A 41 4.26 -8.85 0.81
N LEU A 42 3.41 -7.82 0.85
CA LEU A 42 1.96 -7.98 0.97
C LEU A 42 1.42 -8.85 -0.18
N LYS A 43 0.49 -9.76 0.12
CA LYS A 43 -0.17 -10.58 -0.90
C LYS A 43 -1.25 -9.76 -1.61
N HIS A 44 -1.73 -10.29 -2.73
CA HIS A 44 -2.83 -9.67 -3.47
C HIS A 44 -4.10 -9.59 -2.60
N ASN A 45 -4.75 -8.43 -2.60
CA ASN A 45 -5.93 -8.07 -1.81
C ASN A 45 -5.76 -8.05 -0.29
N ASP A 46 -4.55 -8.31 0.23
CA ASP A 46 -4.25 -8.13 1.64
C ASP A 46 -4.02 -6.65 1.97
N SER A 47 -4.15 -6.31 3.25
CA SER A 47 -3.99 -4.96 3.78
C SER A 47 -3.02 -4.95 4.97
N ILE A 48 -2.32 -3.83 5.16
CA ILE A 48 -1.44 -3.60 6.30
C ILE A 48 -1.54 -2.12 6.71
N THR A 49 -1.51 -1.85 8.00
CA THR A 49 -1.50 -0.49 8.54
C THR A 49 -0.05 -0.10 8.83
N LYS A 50 0.40 1.02 8.27
CA LYS A 50 1.78 1.54 8.47
C LYS A 50 1.76 3.04 8.72
N HIS A 51 2.80 3.52 9.39
CA HIS A 51 2.98 4.95 9.59
C HIS A 51 3.64 5.57 8.37
N CYS A 52 2.95 6.50 7.71
CA CYS A 52 3.50 7.26 6.61
C CYS A 52 4.34 8.43 7.15
N ILE A 53 5.64 8.41 6.90
CA ILE A 53 6.58 9.47 7.31
C ILE A 53 6.17 10.80 6.66
N ARG A 54 5.77 10.77 5.40
CA ARG A 54 5.42 11.98 4.63
C ARG A 54 4.22 12.72 5.22
N HIS A 55 3.19 11.98 5.65
CA HIS A 55 1.95 12.56 6.18
C HIS A 55 1.88 12.53 7.70
N SER A 56 2.84 11.88 8.37
CA SER A 56 2.88 11.73 9.83
C SER A 56 1.61 11.11 10.42
N GLU A 57 1.01 10.15 9.72
CA GLU A 57 -0.26 9.52 10.09
C GLU A 57 -0.27 8.01 9.83
N LEU A 58 -1.22 7.30 10.46
CA LEU A 58 -1.46 5.89 10.19
C LEU A 58 -2.32 5.72 8.94
N GLU A 59 -1.78 4.98 7.99
CA GLU A 59 -2.41 4.67 6.72
C GLU A 59 -2.64 3.17 6.58
N ASP A 60 -3.85 2.80 6.15
CA ASP A 60 -4.20 1.45 5.72
C ASP A 60 -3.83 1.30 4.23
N ILE A 61 -2.88 0.41 3.94
CA ILE A 61 -2.40 0.12 2.59
C ILE A 61 -2.93 -1.23 2.14
N LYS A 62 -3.69 -1.25 1.04
CA LYS A 62 -4.15 -2.46 0.38
C LYS A 62 -3.44 -2.64 -0.96
N LYS A 63 -2.81 -3.80 -1.16
CA LYS A 63 -2.17 -4.15 -2.45
C LYS A 63 -3.18 -4.83 -3.35
N MET A 64 -3.32 -4.34 -4.57
CA MET A 64 -4.25 -4.87 -5.55
C MET A 64 -3.54 -5.07 -6.89
N THR A 65 -4.17 -5.87 -7.75
CA THR A 65 -3.71 -6.06 -9.13
C THR A 65 -4.79 -5.54 -10.07
N ARG A 66 -4.42 -4.67 -10.99
CA ARG A 66 -5.31 -4.18 -12.05
C ARG A 66 -4.91 -4.79 -13.38
N TYR A 67 -5.88 -5.32 -14.11
CA TYR A 67 -5.69 -5.76 -15.48
C TYR A 67 -5.63 -4.55 -16.41
N LYS A 68 -4.58 -4.46 -17.25
CA LYS A 68 -4.47 -3.41 -18.26
C LYS A 68 -5.23 -3.82 -19.52
N THR A 69 -5.91 -2.87 -20.15
CA THR A 69 -6.65 -3.09 -21.41
C THR A 69 -5.76 -3.63 -22.53
N ASN A 70 -4.46 -3.30 -22.51
CA ASN A 70 -3.47 -3.73 -23.50
C ASN A 70 -2.82 -5.08 -23.14
N GLY A 71 -3.39 -5.83 -22.19
CA GLY A 71 -2.80 -7.01 -21.62
C GLY A 71 -1.80 -6.69 -20.50
N GLY A 72 -1.64 -7.65 -19.58
CA GLY A 72 -0.74 -7.53 -18.44
C GLY A 72 -1.40 -7.07 -17.15
N ASN A 73 -0.65 -7.22 -16.05
CA ASN A 73 -1.08 -6.94 -14.69
C ASN A 73 -0.25 -5.81 -14.10
N GLU A 74 -0.91 -4.86 -13.44
CA GLU A 74 -0.28 -3.77 -12.71
C GLU A 74 -0.52 -3.93 -11.22
N THR A 75 0.53 -3.79 -10.40
CA THR A 75 0.35 -3.65 -8.96
C THR A 75 -0.06 -2.22 -8.66
N ILE A 76 -1.18 -2.05 -7.97
CA ILE A 76 -1.68 -0.76 -7.50
C ILE A 76 -1.90 -0.81 -6.00
N TYR A 77 -1.80 0.34 -5.34
CA TYR A 77 -1.97 0.46 -3.89
C TYR A 77 -3.13 1.40 -3.58
N LYS A 78 -4.15 0.89 -2.89
CA LYS A 78 -5.18 1.76 -2.30
C LYS A 78 -4.70 2.13 -0.90
N VAL A 79 -4.62 3.43 -0.64
CA VAL A 79 -4.21 3.96 0.67
C VAL A 79 -5.36 4.77 1.24
N THR A 80 -5.73 4.49 2.48
CA THR A 80 -6.78 5.19 3.22
C THR A 80 -6.25 5.62 4.58
N ILE A 81 -6.60 6.82 5.02
CA ILE A 81 -6.25 7.30 6.36
C ILE A 81 -7.16 6.57 7.36
N GLN A 82 -6.61 6.14 8.49
CA GLN A 82 -7.38 5.35 9.46
C GLN A 82 -8.61 6.11 10.00
N TYR A 83 -8.51 7.42 10.19
CA TYR A 83 -9.64 8.28 10.59
C TYR A 83 -10.80 8.24 9.58
N ASP A 84 -10.50 8.25 8.28
CA ASP A 84 -11.54 8.18 7.24
C ASP A 84 -12.34 6.88 7.32
N LYS A 85 -11.69 5.79 7.75
CA LYS A 85 -12.33 4.47 7.90
C LYS A 85 -13.32 4.45 9.06
N GLU A 86 -12.96 5.04 10.19
CA GLU A 86 -13.86 5.16 11.35
C GLU A 86 -15.10 5.97 11.00
N ILE A 87 -14.95 7.07 10.27
CA ILE A 87 -16.08 7.86 9.75
C ILE A 87 -16.94 7.02 8.81
N LEU A 88 -16.33 6.36 7.81
CA LEU A 88 -17.06 5.58 6.81
C LEU A 88 -17.86 4.43 7.46
N GLU A 89 -17.28 3.75 8.45
CA GLU A 89 -17.97 2.70 9.19
C GLU A 89 -19.09 3.25 10.08
N GLY A 90 -18.93 4.46 10.63
CA GLY A 90 -19.98 5.17 11.34
C GLY A 90 -21.17 5.50 10.44
N THR A 91 -20.92 6.14 9.28
CA THR A 91 -21.98 6.54 8.34
C THR A 91 -22.74 5.34 7.76
N LEU A 92 -22.04 4.24 7.46
CA LEU A 92 -22.68 3.01 6.96
C LEU A 92 -23.58 2.31 7.99
N LYS A 93 -23.37 2.54 9.28
CA LYS A 93 -24.24 2.02 10.35
C LYS A 93 -25.48 2.90 10.51
N GLU A 94 -25.35 4.21 10.36
CA GLU A 94 -26.46 5.16 10.42
C GLU A 94 -27.43 4.98 9.24
N GLU A 95 -26.94 4.76 8.01
CA GLU A 95 -27.80 4.54 6.83
C GLU A 95 -28.58 3.20 6.85
N LYS A 96 -28.19 2.26 7.72
CA LYS A 96 -28.83 0.95 7.85
C LYS A 96 -29.81 0.85 9.03
N SER A 97 -29.96 1.92 9.82
CA SER A 97 -30.91 2.03 10.92
C SER A 97 -32.16 2.82 10.54
#